data_AF-A0A135YL54-F1
#
_entry.id   AF-A0A135YL54-F1
#
_cell.length_a   1.000
_cell.length_b   1.000
_cell.length_c   1.000
_cell.angle_alpha   90.00
_cell.angle_beta   90.00
_cell.angle_gamma   90.00
#
_symmetry.space_group_name_H-M   'P 1'
#
loop_
_entity.id
_entity.type
_entity.pdbx_description
1 polymer ?
#
loop_
_entity_poly.entity_id
_entity_poly.type
_entity_poly.pdbx_seq_one_letter_code
_entity_poly.pdbx_strand_id
1 'polypeptide(L)' 'MKYKIKFTSRFKKDIKQAKKQGKDIEKLFDVIEKIAKDEALDEKYRDHSLAGNYKGTRECHIDPDFC' A
#
# COMPACT_ATOMS: atom_id res chain seq x y z
N MET A 1 -14.89 -3.77 -8.33
CA MET A 1 -13.74 -4.55 -7.82
C MET A 1 -13.22 -5.41 -8.95
N LYS A 2 -12.09 -5.03 -9.55
CA LYS A 2 -11.48 -5.74 -10.68
C LYS A 2 -10.42 -6.75 -10.19
N TYR A 3 -9.76 -6.45 -9.08
CA TYR A 3 -8.78 -7.33 -8.44
C TYR A 3 -9.19 -7.78 -7.04
N LYS A 4 -8.77 -8.98 -6.66
CA LYS A 4 -9.02 -9.55 -5.32
C LYS A 4 -7.87 -9.22 -4.38
N ILE A 5 -8.16 -8.41 -3.36
CA ILE A 5 -7.19 -8.04 -2.33
C ILE A 5 -6.95 -9.25 -1.42
N LYS A 6 -5.67 -9.61 -1.20
CA LYS A 6 -5.25 -10.61 -0.22
C LYS A 6 -4.25 -9.99 0.75
N PHE A 7 -4.62 -9.98 2.03
CA PHE A 7 -3.73 -9.53 3.09
C PHE A 7 -2.92 -10.70 3.63
N THR A 8 -1.60 -10.51 3.75
CA THR A 8 -0.73 -11.48 4.41
C THR A 8 -0.82 -11.37 5.93
N SER A 9 -0.44 -12.44 6.64
CA SER A 9 -0.37 -12.41 8.11
C SER A 9 0.62 -11.37 8.63
N ARG A 10 1.70 -11.11 7.87
CA ARG A 10 2.68 -10.04 8.15
C ARG A 10 2.01 -8.67 8.04
N PHE A 11 1.32 -8.40 6.93
CA PHE A 11 0.59 -7.14 6.74
C PHE A 11 -0.38 -6.85 7.90
N LYS A 12 -1.15 -7.84 8.36
CA LYS A 12 -2.07 -7.65 9.50
C LYS A 12 -1.35 -7.25 10.80
N LYS A 13 -0.11 -7.73 11.02
CA LYS A 13 0.69 -7.34 12.19
C LYS A 13 1.21 -5.91 12.04
N ASP A 14 1.76 -5.57 10.87
CA ASP A 14 2.24 -4.23 10.56
C ASP A 14 1.14 -3.18 10.69
N ILE A 15 -0.09 -3.47 10.21
CA ILE A 15 -1.25 -2.58 10.37
C ILE A 15 -1.57 -2.31 11.84
N LYS A 16 -1.56 -3.35 12.68
CA LYS A 16 -1.81 -3.18 14.12
C LYS A 16 -0.73 -2.31 14.77
N GLN A 17 0.53 -2.48 14.35
CA GLN A 17 1.64 -1.69 14.84
C GLN A 17 1.55 -0.22 14.37
N ALA A 18 1.27 0.01 13.09
CA ALA A 18 1.04 1.33 12.52
C ALA A 18 -0.11 2.05 13.22
N LYS A 19 -1.21 1.33 13.53
CA LYS A 19 -2.35 1.89 14.29
C LYS A 19 -1.92 2.35 15.67
N LYS A 20 -1.10 1.54 16.33
CA LYS A 20 -0.56 1.85 17.65
C LYS A 20 0.41 3.04 17.63
N GLN A 21 1.10 3.25 16.52
CA GLN A 21 1.97 4.40 16.28
C GLN A 21 1.20 5.67 15.90
N GLY A 22 -0.14 5.62 15.77
CA GLY A 22 -0.96 6.76 15.35
C GLY A 22 -0.83 7.09 13.85
N LYS A 23 -0.34 6.14 13.05
CA LYS A 23 -0.24 6.32 11.60
C LYS A 23 -1.62 6.22 10.95
N ASP A 24 -1.81 6.98 9.88
CA ASP A 24 -3.06 7.02 9.14
C ASP A 24 -3.23 5.78 8.25
N ILE A 25 -4.05 4.84 8.71
CA ILE A 25 -4.33 3.60 7.98
C ILE A 25 -5.47 3.79 6.98
N GLU A 26 -6.29 4.80 7.16
CA GLU A 26 -7.42 5.09 6.28
C GLU A 26 -6.90 5.45 4.89
N LYS A 27 -5.85 6.29 4.80
CA LYS A 27 -5.15 6.56 3.54
C LYS A 27 -4.62 5.30 2.85
N LEU A 28 -4.08 4.34 3.62
CA LEU A 28 -3.57 3.07 3.07
C LEU A 28 -4.70 2.24 2.47
N PHE A 29 -5.84 2.13 3.15
CA PHE A 29 -6.99 1.40 2.63
C PHE A 29 -7.61 2.08 1.41
N ASP A 30 -7.66 3.42 1.36
CA ASP A 30 -8.13 4.18 0.20
C ASP A 30 -7.29 3.86 -1.06
N VAL A 31 -5.96 3.86 -0.91
CA VAL A 31 -5.02 3.50 -1.98
C VAL A 31 -5.20 2.05 -2.42
N ILE A 32 -5.34 1.12 -1.48
CA ILE A 32 -5.58 -0.30 -1.79
C ILE A 32 -6.90 -0.47 -2.56
N GLU A 33 -7.93 0.29 -2.21
CA GLU A 33 -9.20 0.23 -2.89
C GLU A 33 -9.11 0.76 -4.32
N LYS A 34 -8.41 1.89 -4.54
CA LYS A 34 -8.10 2.42 -5.88
C LYS A 34 -7.36 1.41 -6.74
N ILE A 35 -6.31 0.79 -6.19
CA ILE A 35 -5.58 -0.30 -6.87
C ILE A 35 -6.53 -1.45 -7.22
N ALA A 36 -7.39 -1.87 -6.29
CA ALA A 36 -8.34 -2.96 -6.51
C ALA A 36 -9.43 -2.62 -7.55
N LYS A 37 -9.71 -1.32 -7.74
CA LYS A 37 -10.59 -0.79 -8.77
C LYS A 37 -9.91 -0.60 -10.13
N ASP A 38 -8.59 -0.82 -10.23
CA ASP A 38 -7.80 -0.52 -11.44
C ASP A 38 -7.77 0.99 -11.76
N GLU A 39 -7.89 1.82 -10.72
CA GLU A 39 -7.79 3.28 -10.87
C GLU A 39 -6.32 3.72 -10.91
N ALA A 40 -6.06 4.76 -11.69
CA ALA A 40 -4.76 5.39 -11.74
C ALA A 40 -4.44 6.04 -10.38
N LEU A 41 -3.27 5.75 -9.84
CA LEU A 41 -2.78 6.41 -8.63
C LEU A 41 -2.16 7.74 -9.00
N ASP A 42 -2.40 8.76 -8.18
CA ASP A 42 -1.66 10.02 -8.26
C ASP A 42 -0.15 9.79 -8.17
N GLU A 43 0.61 10.63 -8.87
CA GLU A 43 2.09 10.64 -8.83
C GLU A 43 2.65 10.84 -7.41
N LYS A 44 1.86 11.43 -6.52
CA LYS A 44 2.20 11.60 -5.09
C LYS A 44 2.49 10.28 -4.38
N TYR A 45 1.94 9.18 -4.90
CA TYR A 45 2.10 7.86 -4.33
C TYR A 45 3.40 7.16 -4.75
N ARG A 46 4.21 7.77 -5.62
CA ARG A 46 5.48 7.24 -6.15
C ARG A 46 5.38 5.73 -6.41
N ASP A 47 4.38 5.33 -7.19
CA ASP A 47 4.22 3.93 -7.55
C ASP A 47 5.40 3.53 -8.44
N HIS A 48 6.22 2.60 -7.95
CA HIS A 48 7.38 2.12 -8.71
C HIS A 48 7.54 0.62 -8.57
N SER A 49 8.07 0.02 -9.63
CA SER A 49 8.30 -1.42 -9.67
C SER A 49 9.61 -1.75 -8.99
N LEU A 50 9.57 -2.62 -7.98
CA LEU A 50 10.78 -3.10 -7.32
C LEU A 50 11.54 -4.09 -8.23
N ALA A 51 12.86 -4.01 -8.16
CA ALA A 51 13.78 -4.91 -8.88
C ALA A 51 14.41 -5.95 -7.93
N GLY A 52 15.18 -6.90 -8.49
CA GLY A 52 15.91 -7.91 -7.72
C GLY A 52 15.00 -9.00 -7.13
N ASN A 53 15.16 -9.33 -5.85
CA ASN A 53 14.35 -10.34 -5.16
C ASN A 53 12.86 -9.97 -5.05
N TYR A 54 12.51 -8.71 -5.30
CA TYR A 54 11.15 -8.19 -5.32
C TYR A 54 10.65 -7.93 -6.75
N LYS A 55 11.26 -8.56 -7.76
CA LYS A 55 10.83 -8.43 -9.16
C LYS A 55 9.39 -8.92 -9.32
N GLY A 56 8.51 -8.02 -9.76
CA GLY A 56 7.06 -8.26 -9.87
C GLY A 56 6.24 -7.68 -8.72
N THR A 57 6.89 -7.07 -7.74
CA THR A 57 6.23 -6.31 -6.66
C THR A 57 6.27 -4.82 -6.99
N ARG A 58 5.21 -4.10 -6.63
CA ARG A 58 5.15 -2.63 -6.71
C ARG A 58 5.22 -2.05 -5.31
N GLU A 59 5.96 -0.97 -5.17
CA GLU A 59 6.01 -0.17 -3.95
C GLU A 59 5.22 1.11 -4.15
N CYS A 60 4.48 1.51 -3.13
CA CYS A 60 3.59 2.68 -3.15
C CYS A 60 3.78 3.45 -1.83
N HIS A 61 4.15 4.71 -1.92
CA HIS A 61 4.42 5.62 -0.80
C HIS A 61 3.16 6.42 -0.47
N ILE A 62 2.42 6.04 0.57
CA ILE A 62 1.12 6.67 0.90
C ILE A 62 1.26 8.02 1.60
N ASP A 63 2.39 8.26 2.24
CA ASP A 63 2.69 9.50 2.91
C ASP A 63 4.18 9.86 2.69
N PRO A 64 4.52 11.13 2.43
CA PRO A 64 5.91 11.55 2.30
C PRO A 64 6.72 11.42 3.61
N ASP A 65 6.04 11.33 4.77
CA ASP A 65 6.65 11.13 6.09
C ASP A 65 6.83 9.64 6.46
N PHE A 66 6.55 8.73 5.52
CA PHE A 66 6.67 7.28 5.71
C PHE A 66 8.02 6.71 5.26
N CYS A 67 9.08 7.52 5.26
CA CYS A 67 10.45 7.08 4.99
C CYS A 67 11.15 6.60 6.28
#